data_AF-C1FFM9-F1
#
_entry.id   AF-C1FFM9-F1
#
_cell.length_a   1.000
_cell.length_b   1.000
_cell.length_c   1.000
_cell.angle_alpha   90.00
_cell.angle_beta   90.00
_cell.angle_gamma   90.00
#
_symmetry.space_group_name_H-M   'P 1'
#
loop_
_entity.id
_entity.type
_entity.pdbx_description
1 polymer ?
#
loop_
_entity_poly.entity_id
_entity_poly.type
_entity_poly.pdbx_seq_one_letter_code
_entity_poly.pdbx_strand_id
1 'polypeptide(L)'
;AGLVNYYRSGDQLAGHVDDAEVDMSKPIVSVSLGCPCVFLLGGRSRDVAPTAVLMRSGDAIVLTGPSRRCYHGVPRIFVAGEGCVDGDGVRLGCPEWLGNPDAWAEEPDVARYIAGGRVNVSVRVV
;
A
#
# COMPACT_ATOMS: atom_id res chain seq x y z
N ALA A 1 -7.23 14.99 -7.85
CA ALA A 1 -5.92 15.13 -7.20
C ALA A 1 -5.26 13.77 -7.03
N GLY A 2 -3.93 13.74 -6.94
CA GLY A 2 -3.15 12.51 -6.69
C GLY A 2 -2.22 12.70 -5.50
N LEU A 3 -2.02 11.63 -4.72
CA LEU A 3 -1.06 11.54 -3.62
C LEU A 3 -0.18 10.33 -3.85
N VAL A 4 1.14 10.52 -3.79
CA VAL A 4 2.11 9.43 -3.88
C VAL A 4 2.84 9.33 -2.56
N ASN A 5 2.71 8.17 -1.90
CA ASN A 5 3.44 7.86 -0.69
C ASN A 5 4.57 6.88 -0.99
N TYR A 6 5.75 7.18 -0.47
CA TYR A 6 6.95 6.36 -0.59
C TYR A 6 7.28 5.80 0.78
N TYR A 7 7.53 4.51 0.85
CA TYR A 7 7.80 3.83 2.11
C TYR A 7 9.03 2.92 2.03
N ARG A 8 9.73 2.83 3.16
CA ARG A 8 10.86 1.96 3.44
C ARG A 8 10.53 1.00 4.60
N SER A 9 11.48 0.12 4.92
CA SER A 9 11.38 -0.71 6.12
C SER A 9 11.23 0.18 7.36
N GLY A 10 10.31 -0.19 8.25
CA GLY A 10 9.98 0.58 9.46
C GLY A 10 8.97 1.70 9.27
N ASP A 11 8.72 2.17 8.04
CA ASP A 11 7.71 3.20 7.80
C ASP A 11 6.30 2.67 8.03
N GLN A 12 5.43 3.55 8.55
CA GLN A 12 4.05 3.24 8.89
C GLN A 12 3.12 4.39 8.50
N LEU A 13 1.87 4.04 8.23
CA LEU A 13 0.77 5.00 8.12
C LEU A 13 -0.24 4.73 9.24
N ALA A 14 -0.36 5.67 10.18
CA ALA A 14 -1.29 5.56 11.29
C ALA A 14 -2.76 5.53 10.82
N GLY A 15 -3.63 5.02 11.68
CA GLY A 15 -5.08 4.96 11.43
C GLY A 15 -5.70 6.35 11.25
N HIS A 16 -6.16 6.64 10.04
CA HIS A 16 -6.78 7.91 9.64
C HIS A 16 -7.97 7.68 8.70
N VAL A 17 -8.70 8.76 8.42
CA VAL A 17 -9.78 8.80 7.41
C VAL A 17 -9.38 9.83 6.37
N ASP A 18 -9.60 9.53 5.09
CA ASP A 18 -9.41 10.49 4.00
C ASP A 18 -10.66 11.34 3.85
N ASP A 19 -10.70 12.48 4.55
CA ASP A 19 -11.86 13.39 4.64
C ASP A 19 -11.57 14.81 4.10
N ALA A 20 -10.52 14.95 3.29
CA ALA A 20 -10.12 16.24 2.73
C ALA A 20 -10.99 16.69 1.55
N GLU A 21 -11.70 15.77 0.88
CA GLU A 21 -12.53 16.07 -0.29
C GLU A 21 -13.91 16.62 0.07
N VAL A 22 -14.42 17.55 -0.74
CA VAL A 22 -15.76 18.13 -0.56
C VAL A 22 -16.86 17.09 -0.78
N ASP A 23 -16.72 16.29 -1.84
CA ASP A 23 -17.67 15.22 -2.19
C ASP A 23 -17.15 13.83 -1.82
N MET A 24 -17.51 13.38 -0.62
CA MET A 24 -17.17 12.05 -0.08
C MET A 24 -17.93 10.89 -0.76
N SER A 25 -18.81 11.15 -1.75
CA SER A 25 -19.48 10.10 -2.52
C SER A 25 -18.60 9.51 -3.62
N LYS A 26 -17.57 10.24 -4.06
CA LYS A 26 -16.63 9.79 -5.08
C LYS A 26 -15.71 8.69 -4.54
N PRO A 27 -15.16 7.81 -5.38
CA PRO A 27 -14.22 6.79 -4.93
C PRO A 27 -12.82 7.38 -4.66
N ILE A 28 -12.04 6.72 -3.79
CA ILE A 28 -10.57 6.80 -3.80
C ILE A 28 -10.06 5.48 -4.35
N VAL A 29 -9.16 5.56 -5.33
CA VAL A 29 -8.44 4.40 -5.87
C VAL A 29 -6.99 4.49 -5.41
N SER A 30 -6.49 3.43 -4.78
CA SER A 30 -5.12 3.34 -4.28
C SER A 30 -4.41 2.13 -4.86
N VAL A 31 -3.31 2.34 -5.58
CA VAL A 31 -2.52 1.29 -6.24
C VAL A 31 -1.21 1.08 -5.51
N SER A 32 -0.87 -0.19 -5.29
CA SER A 32 0.32 -0.64 -4.56
C SER A 32 1.41 -1.10 -5.52
N LEU A 33 2.65 -0.66 -5.32
CA LEU A 33 3.82 -1.11 -6.08
C LEU A 33 4.98 -1.44 -5.13
N GLY A 34 5.73 -2.50 -5.45
CA GLY A 34 6.91 -2.91 -4.70
C GLY A 34 6.62 -3.84 -3.53
N CYS A 35 7.26 -3.59 -2.38
CA CYS A 35 7.15 -4.43 -1.20
C CYS A 35 5.69 -4.60 -0.71
N PRO A 36 5.29 -5.82 -0.32
CA PRO A 36 3.98 -6.07 0.27
C PRO A 36 3.78 -5.31 1.58
N CYS A 37 2.53 -5.03 1.95
CA CYS A 37 2.19 -4.44 3.23
C CYS A 37 0.95 -5.08 3.84
N VAL A 38 0.75 -4.87 5.14
CA VAL A 38 -0.57 -5.03 5.76
C VAL A 38 -1.32 -3.71 5.60
N PHE A 39 -2.48 -3.76 4.96
CA PHE A 39 -3.47 -2.69 5.01
C PHE A 39 -4.52 -3.04 6.06
N LEU A 40 -4.85 -2.10 6.93
CA LEU A 40 -5.91 -2.26 7.92
C LEU A 40 -7.13 -1.45 7.49
N LEU A 41 -8.28 -2.10 7.33
CA LEU A 41 -9.57 -1.45 7.14
C LEU A 41 -10.42 -1.57 8.41
N GLY A 42 -10.55 -0.47 9.13
CA GLY A 42 -11.36 -0.34 10.34
C GLY A 42 -12.81 0.06 10.09
N GLY A 43 -13.47 0.51 11.16
CA GLY A 43 -14.82 1.05 11.13
C GLY A 43 -14.86 2.59 11.16
N ARG A 44 -16.04 3.14 11.48
CA ARG A 44 -16.26 4.60 11.60
C ARG A 44 -15.69 5.19 12.90
N SER A 45 -15.25 4.35 13.83
CA SER A 45 -14.50 4.74 15.03
C SER A 45 -13.24 3.86 15.16
N ARG A 46 -12.29 4.33 15.98
CA ARG A 46 -11.03 3.61 16.26
C ARG A 46 -11.22 2.36 17.12
N ASP A 47 -12.37 2.21 17.77
CA ASP A 47 -12.68 1.07 18.64
C ASP A 47 -13.09 -0.18 17.85
N VAL A 48 -13.41 -0.02 16.57
CA VAL A 48 -13.77 -1.15 15.70
C VAL A 48 -12.49 -1.86 15.26
N ALA A 49 -12.37 -3.13 15.63
CA ALA A 49 -11.25 -3.97 15.23
C ALA A 49 -11.13 -4.00 13.68
N PRO A 50 -9.96 -3.68 13.11
CA PRO A 50 -9.80 -3.62 11.67
C PRO A 50 -9.62 -5.00 11.05
N THR A 51 -10.08 -5.13 9.81
CA THR A 51 -9.75 -6.27 8.95
C THR A 51 -8.38 -6.04 8.32
N ALA A 52 -7.48 -7.00 8.48
CA ALA A 52 -6.17 -6.98 7.84
C ALA A 52 -6.24 -7.56 6.43
N VAL A 53 -5.66 -6.85 5.47
CA VAL A 53 -5.55 -7.25 4.07
C VAL A 53 -4.09 -7.17 3.67
N LEU A 54 -3.54 -8.28 3.16
CA LEU A 54 -2.19 -8.31 2.61
C LEU A 54 -2.21 -7.73 1.19
N MET A 55 -1.54 -6.60 0.99
CA MET A 55 -1.45 -5.89 -0.29
C MET A 55 -0.08 -6.14 -0.93
N ARG A 56 -0.04 -6.74 -2.11
CA ARG A 56 1.15 -7.01 -2.91
C ARG A 56 1.30 -5.96 -4.02
N SER A 57 2.44 -6.00 -4.72
CA SER A 57 2.65 -5.17 -5.91
C SER A 57 1.61 -5.48 -6.97
N GLY A 58 0.98 -4.45 -7.53
CA GLY A 58 -0.10 -4.54 -8.51
C GLY A 58 -1.50 -4.51 -7.89
N ASP A 59 -1.65 -4.79 -6.59
CA ASP A 59 -2.95 -4.76 -5.94
C ASP A 59 -3.49 -3.34 -5.83
N ALA A 60 -4.81 -3.22 -5.96
CA ALA A 60 -5.53 -1.95 -5.81
C ALA A 60 -6.64 -2.06 -4.76
N ILE A 61 -6.80 -1.01 -3.96
CA ILE A 61 -7.96 -0.80 -3.10
C ILE A 61 -8.80 0.31 -3.69
N VAL A 62 -10.12 0.09 -3.72
CA VAL A 62 -11.10 1.13 -4.08
C VAL A 62 -12.00 1.37 -2.87
N LEU A 63 -11.86 2.53 -2.24
CA LEU A 63 -12.74 2.96 -1.14
C LEU A 63 -13.93 3.71 -1.74
N THR A 64 -15.14 3.19 -1.53
CA THR A 64 -16.39 3.75 -2.06
C THR A 64 -17.49 3.70 -1.00
N GLY A 65 -18.50 4.55 -1.14
CA GLY A 65 -19.67 4.53 -0.26
C GLY A 65 -19.29 4.55 1.23
N PRO A 66 -19.79 3.62 2.06
CA PRO A 66 -19.48 3.59 3.49
C PRO A 66 -17.99 3.50 3.83
N SER A 67 -17.16 2.82 3.01
CA SER A 67 -15.75 2.62 3.34
C SER A 67 -14.90 3.88 3.22
N ARG A 68 -15.38 4.91 2.50
CA ARG A 68 -14.78 6.27 2.47
C ARG A 68 -14.68 6.92 3.85
N ARG A 69 -15.50 6.46 4.81
CA ARG A 69 -15.57 7.02 6.17
C ARG A 69 -15.00 6.07 7.22
N CYS A 70 -14.30 5.02 6.79
CA CYS A 70 -13.66 4.06 7.68
C CYS A 70 -12.21 4.47 7.95
N TYR A 71 -11.79 4.29 9.19
CA TYR A 71 -10.39 4.39 9.56
C TYR A 71 -9.58 3.34 8.81
N HIS A 72 -8.42 3.71 8.31
CA HIS A 72 -7.50 2.78 7.68
C HIS A 72 -6.05 3.22 7.85
N GLY A 73 -5.12 2.29 7.62
CA GLY A 73 -3.70 2.54 7.79
C GLY A 73 -2.83 1.39 7.29
N VAL A 74 -1.53 1.59 7.36
CA VAL A 74 -0.51 0.63 6.93
C VAL A 74 0.49 0.46 8.09
N PRO A 75 0.27 -0.50 9.01
CA PRO A 75 1.14 -0.68 10.16
C PRO A 75 2.46 -1.38 9.84
N ARG A 76 2.56 -2.07 8.69
CA ARG A 76 3.74 -2.88 8.36
C ARG A 76 3.96 -3.03 6.87
N ILE A 77 5.23 -2.98 6.49
CA ILE A 77 5.74 -3.26 5.16
C ILE A 77 6.72 -4.43 5.29
N PHE A 78 6.67 -5.36 4.35
CA PHE A 78 7.50 -6.56 4.32
C PHE A 78 8.62 -6.39 3.29
N VAL A 79 9.85 -6.22 3.77
CA VAL A 79 11.04 -6.19 2.90
C VAL A 79 11.66 -7.58 2.78
N ALA A 80 12.17 -7.93 1.60
CA ALA A 80 12.61 -9.30 1.29
C ALA A 80 13.69 -9.85 2.24
N GLY A 81 14.55 -8.96 2.76
CA GLY A 81 15.60 -9.32 3.72
C GLY A 81 15.10 -9.88 5.06
N GLU A 82 13.81 -9.69 5.39
CA GLU A 82 13.21 -10.24 6.62
C GLU A 82 12.83 -11.72 6.50
N GLY A 83 12.79 -12.29 5.29
CA GLY A 83 12.45 -13.70 5.08
C GLY A 83 11.02 -14.09 5.47
N CYS A 84 10.10 -13.11 5.57
CA CYS A 84 8.70 -13.36 5.88
C CYS A 84 8.00 -14.15 4.76
N VAL A 85 7.02 -14.96 5.14
CA VAL A 85 6.17 -15.72 4.21
C VAL A 85 4.69 -15.47 4.51
N ASP A 86 3.81 -15.66 3.53
CA ASP A 86 2.37 -15.70 3.76
C ASP A 86 1.89 -17.09 4.24
N GLY A 87 0.57 -17.25 4.38
CA GLY A 87 -0.05 -18.49 4.85
C GLY A 87 0.18 -19.71 3.96
N ASP A 88 0.54 -19.50 2.70
CA ASP A 88 0.86 -20.55 1.73
C ASP A 88 2.38 -20.82 1.66
N GLY A 89 3.18 -20.13 2.48
CA GLY A 89 4.63 -20.24 2.49
C GLY A 89 5.33 -19.45 1.39
N VAL A 90 4.62 -18.58 0.67
CA VAL A 90 5.22 -17.74 -0.38
C VAL A 90 5.98 -16.59 0.25
N ARG A 91 7.22 -16.38 -0.19
CA ARG A 91 8.07 -15.28 0.31
C ARG A 91 7.45 -13.93 0.01
N LEU A 92 7.38 -13.10 1.03
CA LEU A 92 6.94 -11.71 0.92
C LEU A 92 8.14 -10.82 0.56
N GLY A 93 8.01 -10.14 -0.58
CA GLY A 93 9.01 -9.22 -1.08
C GLY A 93 8.55 -8.53 -2.36
N CYS A 94 9.32 -7.54 -2.80
CA CYS A 94 9.11 -6.94 -4.12
C CYS A 94 9.25 -8.02 -5.20
N PRO A 95 8.35 -8.09 -6.21
CA PRO A 95 8.49 -9.05 -7.30
C PRO A 95 9.81 -8.87 -8.04
N GLU A 96 10.43 -9.98 -8.44
CA GLU A 96 11.74 -9.97 -9.10
C GLU A 96 11.75 -9.09 -10.36
N TRP A 97 10.72 -9.20 -11.20
CA TRP A 97 10.62 -8.39 -12.43
C TRP A 97 10.55 -6.87 -12.18
N LEU A 98 10.10 -6.44 -10.99
CA LEU A 98 10.01 -5.03 -10.62
C LEU A 98 11.29 -4.54 -9.92
N GLY A 99 11.89 -5.39 -9.09
CA GLY A 99 13.09 -5.07 -8.33
C GLY A 99 14.42 -5.39 -9.03
N ASN A 100 14.40 -6.03 -10.20
CA ASN A 100 15.61 -6.43 -10.92
C ASN A 100 16.14 -5.29 -11.82
N PRO A 101 17.35 -4.75 -11.56
CA PRO A 101 17.96 -3.70 -12.39
C PRO A 101 18.17 -4.11 -13.85
N ASP A 102 18.37 -5.39 -14.12
CA ASP A 102 18.56 -5.89 -15.49
C ASP A 102 17.25 -5.81 -16.31
N ALA A 103 16.09 -5.83 -15.64
CA ALA A 103 14.79 -5.63 -16.28
C ALA A 103 14.49 -4.14 -16.57
N TRP A 104 15.29 -3.22 -16.03
CA TRP A 104 15.13 -1.76 -16.13
C TRP A 104 16.41 -1.13 -16.66
N ALA A 105 16.90 -1.58 -17.82
CA ALA A 105 18.22 -1.20 -18.35
C ALA A 105 18.44 0.32 -18.48
N GLU A 106 17.39 1.10 -18.78
CA GLU A 106 17.47 2.56 -18.87
C GLU A 106 17.48 3.25 -17.50
N GLU A 107 16.86 2.63 -16.49
CA GLU A 107 16.62 3.21 -15.16
C GLU A 107 16.87 2.19 -14.02
N PRO A 108 18.08 1.60 -13.94
CA PRO A 108 18.36 0.50 -13.02
C PRO A 108 18.26 0.90 -11.54
N ASP A 109 18.44 2.19 -11.23
CA ASP A 109 18.32 2.71 -9.87
C ASP A 109 16.87 2.76 -9.38
N VAL A 110 15.89 2.87 -10.28
CA VAL A 110 14.47 2.75 -9.94
C VAL A 110 14.15 1.33 -9.47
N ALA A 111 14.65 0.32 -10.18
CA ALA A 111 14.53 -1.07 -9.78
C ALA A 111 15.21 -1.35 -8.43
N ARG A 112 16.43 -0.84 -8.21
CA ARG A 112 17.12 -0.95 -6.91
C ARG A 112 16.34 -0.27 -5.80
N TYR A 113 15.76 0.90 -6.08
CA TYR A 113 14.95 1.63 -5.11
C TYR A 113 13.73 0.81 -4.69
N ILE A 114 12.96 0.31 -5.66
CA ILE A 114 11.69 -0.39 -5.39
C ILE A 114 11.89 -1.81 -4.85
N ALA A 115 13.04 -2.44 -5.09
CA ALA A 115 13.37 -3.76 -4.55
C ALA A 115 13.26 -3.85 -3.02
N GLY A 116 13.57 -2.75 -2.32
CA GLY A 116 13.45 -2.60 -0.87
C GLY A 116 12.46 -1.51 -0.44
N GLY A 117 11.52 -1.14 -1.31
CA GLY A 117 10.60 -0.04 -1.07
C GLY A 117 9.18 -0.36 -1.51
N ARG A 118 8.24 0.45 -1.03
CA ARG A 118 6.85 0.42 -1.45
C ARG A 118 6.42 1.80 -1.92
N VAL A 119 5.72 1.85 -3.04
CA VAL A 119 5.06 3.07 -3.53
C VAL A 119 3.56 2.83 -3.53
N ASN A 120 2.83 3.83 -3.03
CA ASN A 120 1.38 3.83 -3.02
C ASN A 120 0.88 5.06 -3.76
N VAL A 121 0.10 4.87 -4.83
CA VAL A 121 -0.47 5.96 -5.62
C VAL A 121 -1.97 6.03 -5.37
N SER A 122 -2.42 7.08 -4.70
CA SER A 122 -3.84 7.34 -4.43
C SER A 122 -4.37 8.43 -5.36
N VAL A 123 -5.47 8.14 -6.05
CA VAL A 123 -6.17 9.08 -6.94
C VAL A 123 -7.58 9.32 -6.42
N ARG A 124 -7.97 10.60 -6.40
CA ARG A 124 -9.26 11.07 -5.89
C ARG A 124 -9.83 12.21 -6.72
N VAL A 125 -11.15 12.28 -6.78
CA VAL A 125 -11.89 13.43 -7.32
C VAL A 125 -11.96 14.49 -6.23
N VAL A 126 -11.62 15.73 -6.57
CA VAL A 126 -11.67 16.89 -5.67
C VAL A 126 -12.87 17.76 -5.98
#